data_AF-A0A368FQ08-F1
#
_entry.id   AF-A0A368FQ08-F1
#
_cell.length_a   1.000
_cell.length_b   1.000
_cell.length_c   1.000
_cell.angle_alpha   90.00
_cell.angle_beta   90.00
_cell.angle_gamma   90.00
#
_symmetry.space_group_name_H-M   'P 1'
#
loop_
_entity.id
_entity.type
_entity.pdbx_description
1 polymer ?
#
loop_
_entity_poly.entity_id
_entity_poly.type
_entity_poly.pdbx_seq_one_letter_code
_entity_poly.pdbx_strand_id
1 'polypeptide(L)'
;MVLLAGIPLFYMELSLGQYYRKGAITTWGRVCPLFKGIGYCVIMIAFYTDFFYNVVIAWGLHYLYASFTINLPWASCNNSYNSPACYEPHWSDGSSTCRPPTVDDSSRISAAEEYFYKGFLGLHAPGDTTSHVIRGLDDLGGMNWHIAVS
;
A
#
# COMPACT_ATOMS: atom_id res chain seq x y z
N MET A 1 -21.17 -8.13 -16.47
CA MET A 1 -21.45 -8.27 -15.01
C MET A 1 -21.86 -6.96 -14.36
N VAL A 2 -21.24 -5.81 -14.68
CA VAL A 2 -21.62 -4.51 -14.12
C VAL A 2 -23.10 -4.17 -14.36
N LEU A 3 -23.59 -4.26 -15.61
CA LEU A 3 -24.98 -3.92 -15.93
C LEU A 3 -26.01 -4.88 -15.31
N LEU A 4 -25.69 -6.17 -15.25
CA LEU A 4 -26.63 -7.21 -14.83
C LEU A 4 -26.64 -7.48 -13.32
N ALA A 5 -25.53 -7.19 -12.61
CA ALA A 5 -25.41 -7.47 -11.18
C ALA A 5 -24.96 -6.23 -10.39
N GLY A 6 -23.96 -5.49 -10.86
CA GLY A 6 -23.42 -4.32 -10.16
C GLY A 6 -24.45 -3.20 -10.00
N ILE A 7 -25.08 -2.77 -11.11
CA ILE A 7 -26.08 -1.69 -11.08
C ILE A 7 -27.30 -2.07 -10.24
N PRO A 8 -27.93 -3.25 -10.41
CA PRO A 8 -29.07 -3.64 -9.59
C PRO A 8 -28.74 -3.73 -8.09
N LEU A 9 -27.58 -4.28 -7.71
CA LEU A 9 -27.17 -4.39 -6.31
C LEU A 9 -26.92 -3.03 -5.66
N PHE A 10 -26.21 -2.14 -6.36
CA PHE A 10 -25.98 -0.78 -5.88
C PHE A 10 -27.29 0.01 -5.74
N TYR A 11 -28.21 -0.14 -6.69
CA TYR A 11 -29.52 0.48 -6.63
C TYR A 11 -30.38 -0.06 -5.47
N MET A 12 -30.36 -1.37 -5.23
CA MET A 12 -31.03 -2.00 -4.08
C MET A 12 -30.51 -1.43 -2.76
N GLU A 13 -29.20 -1.30 -2.60
CA GLU A 13 -28.59 -0.76 -1.38
C GLU A 13 -28.96 0.71 -1.15
N LEU A 14 -28.87 1.55 -2.19
CA LEU A 14 -29.25 2.95 -2.11
C LEU A 14 -30.74 3.14 -1.78
N SER A 15 -31.62 2.41 -2.45
CA SER A 15 -33.07 2.49 -2.21
C SER A 15 -33.45 2.06 -0.79
N LEU A 16 -32.85 0.98 -0.27
CA LEU A 16 -33.01 0.54 1.12
C LEU A 16 -32.48 1.59 2.12
N GLY A 17 -31.32 2.17 1.84
CA GLY A 17 -30.73 3.24 2.66
C GLY A 17 -31.63 4.47 2.75
N GLN A 18 -32.18 4.91 1.61
CA GLN A 18 -33.08 6.07 1.54
C GLN A 18 -34.45 5.82 2.21
N TYR A 19 -35.00 4.60 2.08
CA TYR A 19 -36.29 4.24 2.67
C TYR A 19 -36.21 4.08 4.19
N TYR A 20 -35.24 3.31 4.69
CA TYR A 20 -35.15 3.03 6.12
C TYR A 20 -34.43 4.13 6.92
N ARG A 21 -33.54 4.92 6.29
CA ARG A 21 -32.75 6.01 6.93
C ARG A 21 -32.06 5.59 8.23
N LYS A 22 -31.59 4.36 8.25
CA LYS A 22 -31.01 3.69 9.42
C LYS A 22 -29.75 2.93 8.98
N GLY A 23 -28.85 2.67 9.94
CA GLY A 23 -27.63 1.92 9.68
C GLY A 23 -27.90 0.46 9.31
N ALA A 24 -26.91 -0.21 8.71
CA ALA A 24 -27.04 -1.56 8.16
C ALA A 24 -27.67 -2.57 9.14
N ILE A 25 -27.24 -2.62 10.41
CA ILE A 25 -27.81 -3.54 11.42
C ILE A 25 -29.32 -3.32 11.61
N THR A 26 -29.72 -2.07 11.78
CA THR A 26 -31.11 -1.69 12.07
C THR A 26 -32.02 -1.84 10.85
N THR A 27 -31.48 -1.67 9.64
CA THR A 27 -32.20 -1.84 8.38
C THR A 27 -32.51 -3.32 8.14
N TRP A 28 -31.51 -4.21 8.25
CA TRP A 28 -31.71 -5.65 8.12
C TRP A 28 -32.64 -6.22 9.20
N GLY A 29 -32.55 -5.70 10.44
CA GLY A 29 -33.47 -6.09 11.51
C GLY A 29 -34.94 -5.73 11.27
N ARG A 30 -35.23 -4.69 10.46
CA ARG A 30 -36.61 -4.32 10.07
C ARG A 30 -37.13 -5.04 8.84
N VAL A 31 -36.24 -5.40 7.90
CA VAL A 31 -36.61 -6.18 6.71
C VAL A 31 -36.88 -7.62 7.11
N CYS A 32 -35.90 -8.29 7.71
CA CYS A 32 -36.00 -9.67 8.17
C CYS A 32 -35.11 -9.87 9.41
N PRO A 33 -35.65 -10.13 10.60
CA PRO A 33 -34.86 -10.26 11.84
C PRO A 33 -33.83 -11.40 11.78
N LEU A 34 -34.05 -12.42 10.93
CA LEU A 34 -33.10 -13.51 10.69
C LEU A 34 -31.79 -13.04 10.05
N PHE A 35 -31.82 -11.99 9.22
CA PHE A 35 -30.65 -11.45 8.52
C PHE A 35 -29.91 -10.36 9.30
N LYS A 36 -30.25 -10.16 10.59
CA LYS A 36 -29.56 -9.19 11.46
C LYS A 36 -28.05 -9.46 11.55
N GLY A 37 -27.62 -10.72 11.41
CA GLY A 37 -26.20 -11.12 11.36
C GLY A 37 -25.42 -10.49 10.21
N ILE A 38 -26.05 -10.25 9.06
CA ILE A 38 -25.40 -9.63 7.89
C ILE A 38 -24.92 -8.22 8.22
N GLY A 39 -25.72 -7.45 8.98
CA GLY A 39 -25.34 -6.10 9.41
C GLY A 39 -24.08 -6.09 10.29
N TYR A 40 -23.89 -7.10 11.14
CA TYR A 40 -22.68 -7.23 11.95
C TYR A 40 -21.47 -7.63 11.10
N CYS A 41 -21.64 -8.56 10.15
CA CYS A 41 -20.58 -8.93 9.21
C CYS A 41 -20.09 -7.73 8.39
N VAL A 42 -21.00 -6.88 7.91
CA VAL A 42 -20.65 -5.66 7.15
C VAL A 42 -19.80 -4.71 8.00
N ILE A 43 -20.13 -4.54 9.28
CA ILE A 43 -19.34 -3.68 10.18
C ILE A 43 -17.97 -4.29 10.46
N MET A 44 -17.89 -5.61 10.69
CA MET A 44 -16.61 -6.29 10.88
C MET A 44 -15.71 -6.16 9.65
N ILE A 45 -16.27 -6.34 8.45
CA ILE A 45 -15.53 -6.17 7.19
C ILE A 45 -15.07 -4.71 7.05
N ALA A 46 -15.95 -3.75 7.28
CA ALA A 46 -15.60 -2.33 7.21
C ALA A 46 -14.48 -1.96 8.20
N PHE A 47 -14.50 -2.52 9.41
CA PHE A 47 -13.45 -2.35 10.41
C PHE A 47 -12.11 -2.90 9.92
N TYR A 48 -12.07 -4.13 9.38
CA TYR A 48 -10.84 -4.68 8.79
C TYR A 48 -10.35 -3.86 7.59
N THR A 49 -11.27 -3.43 6.72
CA THR A 49 -10.97 -2.57 5.58
C THR A 49 -10.32 -1.26 6.02
N ASP A 50 -10.84 -0.62 7.06
CA ASP A 50 -10.32 0.64 7.58
C ASP A 50 -8.86 0.51 8.06
N PHE A 51 -8.50 -0.57 8.77
CA PHE A 51 -7.11 -0.74 9.21
C PHE A 51 -6.10 -0.78 8.07
N PHE A 52 -6.31 -1.62 7.05
CA PHE A 52 -5.32 -1.76 6.01
C PHE A 52 -5.36 -0.60 5.01
N TYR A 53 -6.53 -0.02 4.73
CA TYR A 53 -6.63 1.12 3.81
C TYR A 53 -5.97 2.37 4.37
N ASN A 54 -6.16 2.68 5.66
CA ASN A 54 -5.51 3.86 6.25
C ASN A 54 -3.98 3.76 6.21
N VAL A 55 -3.42 2.56 6.36
CA VAL A 55 -1.97 2.32 6.21
C VAL A 55 -1.50 2.65 4.79
N VAL A 56 -2.22 2.19 3.75
CA VAL A 56 -1.87 2.49 2.35
C VAL A 56 -2.00 3.98 2.04
N ILE A 57 -3.02 4.66 2.58
CA ILE A 57 -3.18 6.10 2.43
C ILE A 57 -2.03 6.85 3.09
N ALA A 58 -1.59 6.44 4.29
CA ALA A 58 -0.44 7.02 4.98
C ALA A 58 0.84 6.88 4.14
N TRP A 59 1.04 5.73 3.48
CA TRP A 59 2.14 5.56 2.53
C TRP A 59 2.07 6.61 1.41
N GLY A 60 0.90 6.75 0.77
CA GLY A 60 0.68 7.76 -0.27
C GLY A 60 0.98 9.20 0.18
N LEU A 61 0.52 9.59 1.38
CA LEU A 61 0.77 10.91 1.96
C LEU A 61 2.26 11.15 2.25
N HIS A 62 2.97 10.14 2.77
CA HIS A 62 4.41 10.24 3.01
C HIS A 62 5.18 10.45 1.70
N TYR A 63 4.89 9.67 0.66
CA TYR A 63 5.52 9.85 -0.67
C TYR A 63 5.15 11.21 -1.29
N LEU A 64 3.91 11.68 -1.09
CA LEU A 64 3.49 13.01 -1.54
C LEU A 64 4.32 14.10 -0.87
N TYR A 65 4.46 14.05 0.46
CA TYR A 65 5.26 15.03 1.21
C TYR A 65 6.74 14.99 0.80
N ALA A 66 7.33 13.80 0.71
CA ALA A 66 8.72 13.61 0.31
C ALA A 66 9.00 14.07 -1.14
N SER A 67 7.98 14.12 -2.01
CA SER A 67 8.11 14.60 -3.39
C SER A 67 8.30 16.12 -3.50
N PHE A 68 8.04 16.90 -2.45
CA PHE A 68 8.33 18.35 -2.43
C PHE A 68 9.81 18.67 -2.20
N THR A 69 10.68 17.66 -2.09
CA THR A 69 12.13 17.83 -1.96
C THR A 69 12.81 17.87 -3.34
N ILE A 70 13.92 18.62 -3.45
CA ILE A 70 14.69 18.71 -4.70
C ILE A 70 15.42 17.39 -5.01
N ASN A 71 16.00 16.76 -3.98
CA ASN A 71 16.71 15.50 -4.09
C ASN A 71 15.80 14.39 -3.55
N LEU A 72 15.21 13.60 -4.45
CA LEU A 72 14.30 12.53 -4.08
C LEU A 72 15.07 11.34 -3.49
N PRO A 73 14.67 10.81 -2.32
CA PRO A 73 15.42 9.73 -1.65
C PRO A 73 15.37 8.39 -2.40
N TRP A 74 14.40 8.21 -3.31
CA TRP A 74 14.28 7.04 -4.18
C TRP A 74 14.88 7.22 -5.58
N ALA A 75 15.45 8.39 -5.88
CA ALA A 75 16.06 8.66 -7.19
C ALA A 75 17.55 8.28 -7.24
N SER A 76 18.24 8.24 -6.10
CA SER A 76 19.67 7.96 -6.01
C SER A 76 20.00 6.80 -5.08
N CYS A 77 21.08 6.11 -5.41
CA CYS A 77 21.69 5.04 -4.64
C CYS A 77 22.62 5.58 -3.52
N ASN A 78 22.82 6.90 -3.41
CA ASN A 78 23.71 7.51 -2.41
C ASN A 78 23.05 7.73 -1.03
N ASN A 79 22.45 6.69 -0.47
CA ASN A 79 21.80 6.75 0.86
C ASN A 79 22.33 5.64 1.78
N SER A 80 22.22 5.85 3.09
CA SER A 80 22.74 4.92 4.11
C SER A 80 22.07 3.55 4.12
N TYR A 81 20.87 3.43 3.56
CA TYR A 81 20.09 2.19 3.50
C TYR A 81 20.31 1.39 2.21
N ASN A 82 21.03 1.91 1.23
CA ASN A 82 21.19 1.24 -0.07
C ASN A 82 22.28 0.15 -0.03
N SER A 83 22.07 -0.93 -0.78
CA SER A 83 23.06 -2.01 -0.91
C SER A 83 23.97 -1.81 -2.13
N PRO A 84 25.08 -2.57 -2.22
CA PRO A 84 25.93 -2.58 -3.41
C PRO A 84 25.20 -3.03 -4.70
N ALA A 85 24.04 -3.66 -4.57
CA ALA A 85 23.20 -4.11 -5.70
C ALA A 85 22.29 -3.00 -6.28
N CYS A 86 22.25 -1.83 -5.62
CA CYS A 86 21.44 -0.69 -6.06
C CYS A 86 21.87 -0.19 -7.45
N TYR A 87 20.90 0.14 -8.31
CA TYR A 87 21.18 0.88 -9.53
C TYR A 87 20.25 2.09 -9.70
N GLU A 88 20.83 3.15 -10.28
CA GLU A 88 20.14 4.37 -10.65
C GLU A 88 19.78 4.32 -12.14
N PRO A 89 18.52 4.53 -12.53
CA PRO A 89 18.16 4.66 -13.93
C PRO A 89 18.70 5.99 -14.47
N HIS A 90 19.59 5.94 -15.47
CA HIS A 90 20.13 7.11 -16.14
C HIS A 90 19.64 7.20 -17.58
N TRP A 91 19.32 8.41 -18.04
CA TRP A 91 18.91 8.66 -19.42
C TRP A 91 20.15 8.84 -20.32
N SER A 92 20.24 8.06 -21.39
CA SER A 92 21.36 8.16 -22.33
C SER A 92 21.06 9.26 -23.35
N ASP A 93 21.85 10.32 -23.39
CA ASP A 93 21.67 11.48 -24.30
C ASP A 93 21.65 11.13 -25.80
N GLY A 94 21.95 9.87 -26.18
CA GLY A 94 21.91 9.37 -27.55
C GLY A 94 20.77 8.39 -27.88
N SER A 95 19.92 8.03 -26.92
CA SER A 95 18.82 7.08 -27.13
C SER A 95 17.60 7.44 -26.28
N SER A 96 16.40 7.51 -26.88
CA SER A 96 15.12 7.74 -26.17
C SER A 96 14.70 6.61 -25.21
N THR A 97 15.60 5.69 -24.91
CA THR A 97 15.37 4.54 -24.04
C THR A 97 16.08 4.73 -22.70
N CYS A 98 15.36 4.48 -21.61
CA CYS A 98 15.98 4.30 -20.30
C CYS A 98 16.85 3.05 -20.37
N ARG A 99 18.17 3.22 -20.25
CA ARG A 99 19.10 2.09 -20.35
C ARG A 99 19.15 1.38 -18.99
N PRO A 100 18.79 0.09 -18.88
CA PRO A 100 19.09 -0.68 -17.68
C PRO A 100 20.62 -0.76 -17.51
N PRO A 101 21.12 -0.99 -16.28
CA PRO A 101 22.55 -0.98 -16.05
C PRO A 101 23.27 -2.05 -16.89
N THR A 102 24.51 -1.77 -17.28
CA THR A 102 25.31 -2.52 -18.25
C THR A 102 25.76 -3.92 -17.81
N VAL A 103 25.32 -4.40 -16.65
CA VAL A 103 25.79 -5.65 -16.05
C VAL A 103 24.62 -6.62 -15.92
N ASP A 104 24.78 -7.75 -16.60
CA ASP A 104 23.86 -8.88 -16.72
C ASP A 104 23.83 -9.67 -15.40
N ASP A 105 23.35 -9.04 -14.32
CA ASP A 105 23.20 -9.71 -13.04
C ASP A 105 21.75 -9.59 -12.54
N SER A 106 21.14 -10.76 -12.35
CA SER A 106 19.74 -10.92 -11.91
C SER A 106 19.51 -10.50 -10.45
N SER A 107 20.56 -9.98 -9.81
CA SER A 107 20.61 -9.56 -8.40
C SER A 107 20.41 -8.05 -8.18
N ARG A 108 20.36 -7.25 -9.25
CA ARG A 108 20.28 -5.78 -9.14
C ARG A 108 18.88 -5.27 -8.81
N ILE A 109 18.79 -4.32 -7.89
CA ILE A 109 17.53 -3.73 -7.42
C ILE A 109 17.53 -2.22 -7.70
N SER A 110 16.38 -1.70 -8.11
CA SER A 110 16.24 -0.26 -8.38
C SER A 110 16.30 0.57 -7.10
N ALA A 111 16.84 1.79 -7.17
CA ALA A 111 16.87 2.71 -6.02
C ALA A 111 15.49 2.95 -5.38
N ALA A 112 14.42 2.92 -6.18
CA ALA A 112 13.06 3.09 -5.68
C ALA A 112 12.53 1.88 -4.91
N GLU A 113 12.89 0.67 -5.35
CA GLU A 113 12.53 -0.56 -4.67
C GLU A 113 13.31 -0.70 -3.34
N GLU A 114 14.60 -0.37 -3.32
CA GLU A 114 15.37 -0.34 -2.08
C GLU A 114 14.82 0.68 -1.09
N TYR A 115 14.42 1.87 -1.57
CA TYR A 115 13.77 2.85 -0.72
C TYR A 115 12.47 2.32 -0.10
N PHE A 116 11.61 1.64 -0.87
CA PHE A 116 10.36 1.11 -0.36
C PHE A 116 10.57 0.02 0.70
N TYR A 117 11.42 -0.98 0.44
CA TYR A 117 11.60 -2.10 1.36
C TYR A 117 12.52 -1.79 2.55
N LYS A 118 13.62 -1.05 2.31
CA LYS A 118 14.64 -0.78 3.34
C LYS A 118 14.38 0.51 4.09
N GLY A 119 14.25 1.61 3.34
CA GLY A 119 14.11 2.94 3.92
C GLY A 119 12.74 3.17 4.54
N PHE A 120 11.68 2.84 3.79
CA PHE A 120 10.31 3.15 4.17
C PHE A 120 9.70 2.05 5.05
N LEU A 121 9.59 0.80 4.57
CA LEU A 121 8.97 -0.28 5.33
C LEU A 121 9.83 -0.81 6.48
N GLY A 122 11.16 -0.64 6.42
CA GLY A 122 12.08 -1.11 7.47
C GLY A 122 12.10 -2.64 7.60
N LEU A 123 11.89 -3.36 6.50
CA LEU A 123 11.85 -4.83 6.44
C LEU A 123 13.24 -5.49 6.44
N HIS A 124 14.30 -4.70 6.42
CA HIS A 124 15.70 -5.16 6.46
C HIS A 124 16.36 -4.87 7.80
N ALA A 125 17.33 -5.70 8.17
CA ALA A 125 18.16 -5.45 9.35
C ALA A 125 19.13 -4.28 9.07
N PRO A 126 19.31 -3.33 10.01
CA PRO A 126 20.28 -2.25 9.85
C PRO A 126 21.70 -2.83 9.72
N GLY A 127 22.33 -2.64 8.57
CA GLY A 127 23.71 -3.08 8.29
C GLY A 127 23.86 -4.35 7.47
N ASP A 128 22.77 -4.97 6.98
CA ASP A 128 22.89 -6.10 6.05
C ASP A 128 23.22 -5.60 4.62
N THR A 129 24.31 -6.15 4.06
CA THR A 129 24.78 -5.90 2.70
C THR A 129 23.92 -6.55 1.63
N THR A 130 23.05 -7.49 1.99
CA THR A 130 22.21 -8.22 1.03
C THR A 130 20.94 -7.45 0.67
N SER A 131 20.41 -7.74 -0.52
CA SER A 131 19.22 -7.11 -1.07
C SER A 131 17.92 -7.80 -0.63
N HIS A 132 17.99 -8.96 0.02
CA HIS A 132 16.85 -9.81 0.35
C HIS A 132 16.06 -9.30 1.57
N VAL A 133 14.72 -9.31 1.47
CA VAL A 133 13.81 -9.05 2.58
C VAL A 133 13.96 -10.16 3.63
N ILE A 134 14.38 -9.82 4.83
CA ILE A 134 14.73 -10.80 5.89
C ILE A 134 13.52 -11.13 6.77
N ARG A 135 12.56 -10.21 6.87
CA ARG A 135 11.42 -10.36 7.78
C ARG A 135 10.26 -11.11 7.13
N GLY A 136 9.87 -12.22 7.76
CA GLY A 136 8.72 -13.04 7.39
C GLY A 136 7.51 -12.76 8.28
N LEU A 137 6.43 -13.51 8.08
CA LEU A 137 5.22 -13.40 8.92
C LEU A 137 5.49 -13.78 10.39
N ASP A 138 6.49 -14.64 10.62
CA ASP A 138 6.88 -15.11 11.95
C ASP A 138 7.65 -14.05 12.77
N ASP A 139 8.26 -13.06 12.11
CA ASP A 139 8.94 -11.93 12.75
C ASP A 139 8.80 -10.65 11.93
N LEU A 140 7.74 -9.90 12.25
CA LEU A 140 7.43 -8.59 11.65
C LEU A 140 8.34 -7.47 12.20
N GLY A 141 9.05 -7.74 13.31
CA GLY A 141 9.83 -6.77 14.06
C GLY A 141 9.02 -5.64 14.69
N GLY A 142 9.68 -4.50 14.96
CA GLY A 142 9.10 -3.37 15.67
C GLY A 142 8.30 -2.39 14.79
N MET A 143 7.47 -1.57 15.43
CA MET A 143 6.68 -0.53 14.75
C MET A 143 7.59 0.57 14.18
N ASN A 144 7.43 0.89 12.90
CA ASN A 144 8.13 2.02 12.28
C ASN A 144 7.38 3.33 12.59
N TRP A 145 7.92 4.09 13.55
CA TRP A 145 7.34 5.36 14.01
C TRP A 145 7.33 6.45 12.94
N HIS A 146 8.21 6.40 11.94
CA HIS A 146 8.20 7.36 10.84
C HIS A 146 6.92 7.24 10.01
N ILE A 147 6.36 6.03 9.88
CA ILE A 147 5.09 5.80 9.19
C ILE A 147 3.90 6.14 10.10
N ALA A 148 4.04 5.97 11.42
CA ALA A 148 2.96 6.19 12.38
C ALA A 148 2.71 7.67 12.71
N VAL A 149 3.71 8.54 12.52
CA VAL A 149 3.68 9.95 12.97
C VAL A 149 3.70 10.97 11.81
N SER A 150 4.07 10.56 10.58
CA SER A 150 4.11 11.47 9.42
C SER A 150 2.75 11.79 8.83
#